data_AF-A0A5P9PRM6-F1
#
_entry.id   AF-A0A5P9PRM6-F1
#
_cell.length_a   1.000
_cell.length_b   1.000
_cell.length_c   1.000
_cell.angle_alpha   90.00
_cell.angle_beta   90.00
_cell.angle_gamma   90.00
#
_symmetry.space_group_name_H-M   'P 1'
#
loop_
_entity.id
_entity.type
_entity.pdbx_description
1 polymer ?
#
loop_
_entity_poly.entity_id
_entity_poly.type
_entity_poly.pdbx_seq_one_letter_code
_entity_poly.pdbx_strand_id
1 'polypeptide(L)'
;MSPAKIGDAEQERILTEIADQLKFLLPPGWDYAQLKYRADPGEAAAIVRSVAETLTPWTPPPVIADLFAELRAAAPGGGAWLSAVFEMRHPGSFRISFG
;
A
#
# COMPACT_ATOMS: atom_id res chain seq x y z
N MET A 1 13.85 7.36 -23.93
CA MET A 1 12.85 7.34 -22.85
C MET A 1 11.53 7.79 -23.44
N SER A 2 10.51 6.93 -23.44
CA SER A 2 9.14 7.37 -23.76
C SER A 2 8.58 8.19 -22.58
N PRO A 3 7.75 9.21 -22.82
CA PRO A 3 7.12 9.95 -21.73
C PRO A 3 6.22 9.00 -20.93
N ALA A 4 6.36 8.99 -19.60
CA ALA A 4 5.43 8.27 -18.73
C ALA A 4 4.01 8.81 -18.96
N LYS A 5 3.01 7.93 -19.04
CA LYS A 5 1.61 8.40 -19.05
C LYS A 5 1.33 9.04 -17.70
N ILE A 6 0.52 10.10 -17.66
CA ILE A 6 0.21 10.81 -16.41
C ILE A 6 -0.30 9.86 -15.31
N GLY A 7 -1.08 8.84 -15.68
CA GLY A 7 -1.53 7.79 -14.76
C GLY A 7 -0.40 6.94 -14.18
N ASP A 8 0.69 6.71 -14.91
CA ASP A 8 1.83 5.91 -14.43
C ASP A 8 2.66 6.70 -13.40
N ALA A 9 2.93 7.98 -13.68
CA ALA A 9 3.72 8.84 -12.78
C ALA A 9 2.95 9.19 -11.49
N GLU A 10 1.65 9.45 -11.58
CA GLU A 10 0.82 9.74 -10.42
C GLU A 10 0.62 8.50 -9.55
N GLN A 11 0.41 7.34 -10.17
CA GLN A 11 0.35 6.06 -9.47
C GLN A 11 1.66 5.76 -8.73
N GLU A 12 2.81 5.99 -9.36
CA GLU A 12 4.13 5.82 -8.73
C GLU A 12 4.32 6.78 -7.54
N ARG A 13 3.89 8.04 -7.67
CA ARG A 13 3.91 9.02 -6.57
C ARG A 13 3.11 8.53 -5.37
N ILE A 14 1.87 8.09 -5.58
CA ILE A 14 0.98 7.64 -4.50
C ILE A 14 1.53 6.36 -3.84
N LEU A 15 2.05 5.41 -4.63
CA LEU A 15 2.68 4.20 -4.09
C LEU A 15 3.90 4.51 -3.22
N THR A 16 4.69 5.49 -3.64
CA THR A 16 5.85 5.97 -2.86
C THR A 16 5.41 6.62 -1.56
N GLU A 17 4.35 7.44 -1.59
CA GLU A 17 3.77 8.06 -0.39
C GLU A 17 3.26 6.99 0.59
N ILE A 18 2.55 5.96 0.12
CA ILE A 18 2.14 4.82 0.95
C ILE A 18 3.36 4.16 1.60
N ALA A 19 4.40 3.87 0.82
CA ALA A 19 5.62 3.27 1.34
C ALA A 19 6.28 4.16 2.41
N ASP A 20 6.38 5.47 2.18
CA ASP A 20 7.00 6.40 3.11
C ASP A 20 6.21 6.54 4.40
N GLN A 21 4.88 6.68 4.35
CA GLN A 21 4.03 6.67 5.53
C GLN A 21 4.21 5.38 6.34
N LEU A 22 4.23 4.22 5.68
CA LEU A 22 4.40 2.93 6.36
C LEU A 22 5.75 2.80 7.07
N LYS A 23 6.84 3.37 6.54
CA LYS A 23 8.14 3.34 7.23
C LYS A 23 8.07 3.94 8.64
N PHE A 24 7.24 4.97 8.83
CA PHE A 24 7.08 5.66 10.10
C PHE A 24 5.97 5.08 10.98
N LEU A 25 4.92 4.51 10.37
CA LEU A 25 3.73 4.02 11.09
C LEU A 25 3.84 2.55 11.52
N LEU A 26 4.65 1.75 10.83
CA LEU A 26 4.78 0.33 11.15
C LEU A 26 5.40 0.13 12.54
N PRO A 27 4.96 -0.90 13.30
CA PRO A 27 5.49 -1.18 14.63
C PRO A 27 7.01 -1.34 14.65
N PRO A 28 7.71 -0.88 15.71
CA PRO A 28 9.14 -1.08 15.85
C PRO A 28 9.56 -2.55 15.67
N GLY A 29 10.67 -2.77 14.99
CA GLY A 29 11.21 -4.11 14.76
C GLY A 29 10.48 -4.91 13.68
N TRP A 30 9.70 -4.27 12.81
CA TRP A 30 9.13 -4.92 11.62
C TRP A 30 10.19 -5.26 10.57
N ASP A 31 9.97 -6.34 9.80
CA ASP A 31 10.79 -6.69 8.64
C ASP A 31 9.97 -6.93 7.36
N TYR A 32 8.68 -7.21 7.51
CA TYR A 32 7.72 -7.39 6.44
C TYR A 32 6.32 -6.92 6.85
N ALA A 33 5.57 -6.34 5.93
CA ALA A 33 4.16 -6.02 6.10
C ALA A 33 3.38 -6.43 4.85
N GLN A 34 2.20 -7.01 5.03
CA GLN A 34 1.21 -7.24 3.98
C GLN A 34 -0.06 -6.49 4.32
N LEU A 35 -0.39 -5.49 3.51
CA LEU A 35 -1.59 -4.69 3.62
C LEU A 35 -2.58 -5.15 2.54
N LYS A 36 -3.83 -5.31 2.94
CA LYS A 36 -4.95 -5.58 2.06
C LYS A 36 -5.95 -4.43 2.16
N TYR A 37 -6.21 -3.80 1.02
CA TYR A 37 -7.28 -2.82 0.87
C TYR A 37 -8.47 -3.44 0.13
N ARG A 38 -9.69 -3.07 0.55
CA ARG A 38 -10.96 -3.39 -0.13
C ARG A 38 -11.68 -2.09 -0.45
N ALA A 39 -12.04 -1.87 -1.71
CA ALA A 39 -12.69 -0.64 -2.18
C ALA A 39 -14.11 -0.44 -1.63
N ASP A 40 -14.77 -1.54 -1.31
CA ASP A 40 -16.06 -1.56 -0.60
C ASP A 40 -15.89 -2.52 0.59
N PRO A 41 -15.86 -2.01 1.84
CA PRO A 41 -16.30 -0.68 2.28
C PRO A 41 -15.25 0.47 2.26
N GLY A 42 -14.06 0.29 1.68
CA GLY A 42 -12.99 1.30 1.71
C GLY A 42 -12.06 1.13 2.92
N GLU A 43 -11.66 -0.10 3.21
CA GLU A 43 -10.92 -0.45 4.42
C GLU A 43 -9.56 -1.07 4.11
N ALA A 44 -8.58 -0.76 4.96
CA ALA A 44 -7.27 -1.42 4.96
C ALA A 44 -7.09 -2.27 6.23
N ALA A 45 -6.54 -3.46 6.07
CA ALA A 45 -6.10 -4.33 7.16
C ALA A 45 -4.72 -4.90 6.84
N ALA A 46 -3.94 -5.26 7.85
CA ALA A 46 -2.59 -5.76 7.63
C ALA A 46 -2.20 -6.92 8.54
N ILE A 47 -1.21 -7.67 8.07
CA ILE A 47 -0.37 -8.53 8.91
C ILE A 47 1.05 -7.96 8.85
N VAL A 48 1.66 -7.76 10.01
CA VAL A 48 3.04 -7.31 10.15
C VAL A 48 3.87 -8.44 10.73
N ARG A 49 5.07 -8.64 10.18
CA ARG A 49 6.07 -9.56 10.69
C ARG A 49 7.20 -8.78 11.35
N SER A 50 7.59 -9.21 12.55
CA SER A 50 8.78 -8.68 13.22
C SER A 50 10.06 -9.40 12.79
N VAL A 51 11.21 -8.81 13.10
CA VAL A 51 12.53 -9.44 12.98
C VAL A 51 12.68 -10.73 13.79
N ALA A 52 11.79 -10.96 14.77
CA ALA A 52 11.70 -12.21 15.54
C ALA A 52 10.71 -13.21 14.90
N GLU A 53 10.37 -13.03 13.62
CA GLU A 53 9.45 -13.85 12.82
C GLU A 53 8.01 -13.94 13.36
N THR A 54 7.63 -13.06 14.28
CA THR A 54 6.28 -13.03 14.84
C THR A 54 5.33 -12.30 13.89
N LEU A 55 4.23 -12.94 13.51
CA LEU A 55 3.16 -12.33 12.72
C LEU A 55 2.08 -11.76 13.64
N THR A 56 1.72 -10.51 13.44
CA THR A 56 0.70 -9.83 14.25
C THR A 56 -0.27 -9.07 13.35
N PRO A 57 -1.59 -9.21 13.56
CA PRO A 57 -2.58 -8.34 12.93
C PRO A 57 -2.31 -6.88 13.30
N TRP A 58 -2.38 -6.01 12.31
CA TRP A 58 -2.19 -4.58 12.48
C TRP A 58 -3.27 -3.82 11.71
N THR A 59 -3.85 -2.81 12.37
CA THR A 59 -4.84 -1.93 11.75
C THR A 59 -4.13 -0.66 11.28
N PRO A 60 -4.00 -0.44 9.96
CA PRO A 60 -3.42 0.79 9.45
C PRO A 60 -4.25 2.02 9.86
N PRO A 61 -3.60 3.17 10.13
CA PRO A 61 -4.33 4.43 10.31
C PRO A 61 -5.15 4.80 9.07
N PRO A 62 -6.26 5.57 9.22
CA PRO A 62 -7.17 5.90 8.11
C PRO A 62 -6.50 6.49 6.87
N VAL A 63 -5.45 7.31 7.06
CA VAL A 63 -4.66 7.90 5.96
C VAL A 63 -4.14 6.87 4.95
N ILE A 64 -3.86 5.64 5.39
CA ILE A 64 -3.42 4.57 4.49
C ILE A 64 -4.57 4.12 3.58
N ALA A 65 -5.78 4.00 4.11
CA ALA A 65 -6.96 3.67 3.30
C ALA A 65 -7.31 4.81 2.32
N ASP A 66 -7.16 6.06 2.76
CA ASP A 66 -7.36 7.24 1.91
C ASP A 66 -6.38 7.26 0.72
N LEU A 67 -5.10 6.94 0.96
CA LEU A 67 -4.10 6.82 -0.12
C LEU A 67 -4.41 5.68 -1.09
N PHE A 68 -4.96 4.55 -0.63
CA PHE A 68 -5.45 3.50 -1.54
C PHE A 68 -6.67 3.96 -2.35
N ALA A 69 -7.56 4.76 -1.77
CA ALA A 69 -8.69 5.33 -2.50
C ALA A 69 -8.21 6.31 -3.60
N GLU A 70 -7.20 7.14 -3.30
CA GLU A 70 -6.54 8.02 -4.27
C GLU A 70 -5.87 7.22 -5.39
N LEU A 71 -5.10 6.19 -5.03
CA LEU A 71 -4.46 5.27 -5.98
C LEU A 71 -5.50 4.64 -6.93
N ARG A 72 -6.67 4.28 -6.40
CA ARG A 72 -7.77 3.72 -7.19
C ARG A 72 -8.32 4.74 -8.18
N ALA A 73 -8.55 5.97 -7.74
CA ALA A 73 -9.07 7.04 -8.59
C ALA A 73 -8.11 7.39 -9.73
N ALA A 74 -6.80 7.30 -9.48
CA ALA A 74 -5.75 7.56 -10.47
C ALA A 74 -5.56 6.41 -11.50
N ALA A 75 -6.09 5.22 -11.22
CA ALA A 75 -5.89 4.06 -12.08
C ALA A 75 -6.50 4.28 -13.49
N PRO A 76 -5.84 3.82 -14.57
CA PRO A 76 -6.38 3.92 -15.92
C PRO A 76 -7.79 3.35 -16.02
N GLY A 77 -8.74 4.14 -16.55
CA GLY A 77 -10.15 3.75 -16.62
C GLY A 77 -10.97 4.01 -15.34
N GLY A 78 -10.42 4.72 -14.35
CA GLY A 78 -11.17 5.24 -13.19
C GLY A 78 -11.32 4.25 -12.02
N GLY A 79 -10.38 3.33 -11.84
CA GLY A 79 -10.39 2.42 -10.70
C GLY A 79 -11.13 1.10 -10.93
N ALA A 80 -10.65 0.28 -11.86
CA ALA A 80 -11.31 -0.99 -12.19
C ALA A 80 -11.14 -2.09 -11.11
N TRP A 81 -10.18 -1.95 -10.21
CA TRP A 81 -9.89 -2.96 -9.19
C TRP A 81 -10.73 -2.75 -7.92
N LEU A 82 -11.06 -3.86 -7.26
CA LEU A 82 -11.87 -3.92 -6.03
C LEU A 82 -11.01 -4.16 -4.79
N SER A 83 -9.79 -4.65 -4.99
CA SER A 83 -8.83 -4.87 -3.92
C SER A 83 -7.41 -4.58 -4.36
N ALA A 84 -6.57 -4.25 -3.39
CA ALA A 84 -5.14 -4.13 -3.57
C ALA A 84 -4.42 -4.88 -2.44
N VAL A 85 -3.34 -5.58 -2.78
CA VAL A 85 -2.41 -6.17 -1.83
C VAL A 85 -1.08 -5.48 -1.98
N PHE A 86 -0.65 -4.76 -0.96
CA PHE A 86 0.62 -4.05 -0.89
C PHE A 86 1.53 -4.77 0.09
N GLU A 87 2.68 -5.21 -0.40
CA GLU A 87 3.66 -5.92 0.41
C GLU A 87 4.95 -5.13 0.48
N MET A 88 5.43 -4.92 1.69
CA MET A 88 6.62 -4.14 1.98
C MET A 88 7.63 -4.98 2.73
N ARG A 89 8.91 -4.84 2.39
CA ARG A 89 10.05 -5.40 3.12
C ARG A 89 11.00 -4.27 3.53
N HIS A 90 11.52 -4.35 4.75
CA HIS A 90 12.59 -3.46 5.19
C HIS A 90 13.85 -3.70 4.33
N PRO A 91 14.59 -2.65 3.87
CA PRO A 91 14.47 -1.23 4.24
C PRO A 91 13.56 -0.37 3.34
N GLY A 92 12.73 -0.95 2.45
CA GLY A 92 11.76 -0.15 1.69
C GLY A 92 11.33 -0.69 0.33
N SER A 93 11.76 -1.90 -0.07
CA SER A 93 11.23 -2.52 -1.28
C SER A 93 9.76 -2.87 -1.08
N PHE A 94 8.90 -2.55 -2.05
CA PHE A 94 7.51 -2.94 -2.02
C PHE A 94 7.05 -3.52 -3.36
N ARG A 95 5.95 -4.26 -3.33
CA ARG A 95 5.21 -4.72 -4.50
C ARG A 95 3.73 -4.51 -4.27
N ILE A 96 2.99 -4.33 -5.35
CA ILE A 96 1.54 -4.21 -5.31
C ILE A 96 0.90 -5.15 -6.33
N SER A 97 -0.21 -5.77 -5.94
CA SER A 97 -1.08 -6.54 -6.81
C SER A 97 -2.51 -6.01 -6.71
N PHE A 98 -3.19 -5.89 -7.85
CA PHE A 98 -4.59 -5.47 -7.92
C PHE A 98 -5.48 -6.67 -8.26
N GLY A 99 -6.68 -6.69 -7.70
CA GLY A 99 -7.69 -7.73 -7.93
C GLY A 99 -9.10 -7.18 -7.99
#